data_AF-W0B9H3-F1
#
_entry.id   AF-W0B9H3-F1
#
_cell.length_a   1.000
_cell.length_b   1.000
_cell.length_c   1.000
_cell.angle_alpha   90.00
_cell.angle_beta   90.00
_cell.angle_gamma   90.00
#
_symmetry.space_group_name_H-M   'P 1'
#
loop_
_entity.id
_entity.type
_entity.pdbx_description
1 polymer ?
#
loop_
_entity_poly.entity_id
_entity_poly.type
_entity_poly.pdbx_seq_one_letter_code
_entity_poly.pdbx_strand_id
1 'polypeptide(L)'
;MGTCFIFAKQISHEQLLSLRLDDKNEVDAPLLLRSANELHLLQANHRTVVVLPTEVCSLHQLELPWLNERKARAAIPFALEEQLAQNVATLHFAFDRAHYQNHRYLVAVIDKQYLANLIHELGVLNLAFDMITLEWFALQAQEACVSQTSFLAYNETFQGALSLDLAKIYLAERSTELTFYVFQDSAADLSDLFFPSRIDSSFYGWVAQRLQHTKPINLCQGEFQQSKSQQSIRFWYFLSAALAGIWLISLLVVNAIHLYWLNKKNSRT
;
A
#
# COMPACT_ATOMS: atom_id res chain seq x y z
N MET A 1 -0.09 -12.40 -10.90
CA MET A 1 -1.18 -11.46 -11.21
C MET A 1 -0.59 -10.05 -11.23
N GLY A 2 -0.70 -9.34 -12.35
CA GLY A 2 -0.09 -8.02 -12.49
C GLY A 2 -0.74 -7.01 -11.54
N THR A 3 -0.06 -5.87 -11.36
CA THR A 3 -0.51 -4.80 -10.46
C THR A 3 -0.78 -3.53 -11.25
N CYS A 4 -2.01 -3.02 -11.12
CA CYS A 4 -2.41 -1.71 -11.63
C CYS A 4 -2.14 -0.66 -10.54
N PHE A 5 -1.34 0.34 -10.87
CA PHE A 5 -1.04 1.49 -10.02
C PHE A 5 -1.83 2.71 -10.50
N ILE A 6 -2.45 3.42 -9.55
CA ILE A 6 -3.18 4.66 -9.79
C ILE A 6 -2.52 5.74 -8.94
N PHE A 7 -2.04 6.82 -9.57
CA PHE A 7 -1.34 7.90 -8.89
C PHE A 7 -2.31 9.06 -8.65
N ALA A 8 -2.65 9.29 -7.39
CA ALA A 8 -3.72 10.21 -6.96
C ALA A 8 -3.28 11.68 -6.84
N LYS A 9 -2.11 12.06 -7.38
CA LYS A 9 -1.61 13.45 -7.31
C LYS A 9 -2.47 14.44 -8.11
N GLN A 10 -3.15 13.96 -9.15
CA GLN A 10 -4.01 14.76 -10.02
C GLN A 10 -5.35 14.04 -10.20
N ILE A 11 -6.14 13.92 -9.12
CA ILE A 11 -7.56 13.58 -9.29
C ILE A 11 -8.26 14.84 -9.80
N SER A 12 -8.04 15.13 -11.08
CA SER A 12 -8.98 15.94 -11.84
C SER A 12 -10.20 15.05 -12.07
N HIS A 13 -11.41 15.59 -11.90
CA HIS A 13 -12.69 14.86 -11.85
C HIS A 13 -12.96 13.87 -13.01
N GLU A 14 -12.13 13.79 -14.06
CA GLU A 14 -12.33 12.93 -15.21
C GLU A 14 -11.15 12.01 -15.59
N GLN A 15 -9.91 12.29 -15.16
CA GLN A 15 -8.73 11.53 -15.61
C GLN A 15 -7.74 11.27 -14.48
N LEU A 16 -7.25 10.04 -14.45
CA LEU A 16 -6.35 9.52 -13.42
C LEU A 16 -5.08 8.99 -14.07
N LEU A 17 -3.93 9.36 -13.53
CA LEU A 17 -2.65 8.85 -13.99
C LEU A 17 -2.49 7.41 -13.52
N SER A 18 -2.22 6.50 -14.45
CA SER A 18 -2.15 5.07 -14.15
C SER A 18 -1.10 4.35 -14.95
N LEU A 19 -0.65 3.21 -14.41
CA LEU A 19 0.33 2.33 -15.02
C LEU A 19 0.04 0.89 -14.59
N ARG A 20 0.30 -0.10 -15.44
CA ARG A 20 0.21 -1.52 -15.07
C ARG A 20 1.52 -2.23 -15.31
N LEU A 21 1.93 -2.96 -14.28
CA LEU A 21 3.03 -3.88 -14.33
C LEU A 21 2.50 -5.32 -14.41
N ASP A 22 3.18 -6.14 -15.19
CA ASP A 22 2.93 -7.57 -15.24
C ASP A 22 3.58 -8.29 -14.04
N ASP A 23 3.54 -9.62 -14.04
CA ASP A 23 4.14 -10.46 -12.99
C ASP A 23 5.66 -10.42 -12.96
N LYS A 24 6.28 -10.00 -14.06
CA LYS A 24 7.72 -9.91 -14.26
C LYS A 24 8.27 -8.51 -13.99
N ASN A 25 7.42 -7.58 -13.51
CA ASN A 25 7.76 -6.18 -13.25
C ASN A 25 8.01 -5.36 -14.53
N GLU A 26 7.52 -5.85 -15.66
CA GLU A 26 7.57 -5.17 -16.95
C GLU A 26 6.31 -4.33 -17.16
N VAL A 27 6.45 -3.20 -17.84
CA VAL A 27 5.36 -2.27 -18.10
C VAL A 27 4.47 -2.83 -19.22
N ASP A 28 3.34 -3.41 -18.84
CA ASP A 28 2.32 -3.92 -19.75
C ASP A 28 1.40 -2.79 -20.25
N ALA A 29 1.03 -1.84 -19.35
CA ALA A 29 0.35 -0.62 -19.75
C ALA A 29 1.16 0.62 -19.32
N PRO A 30 1.58 1.49 -20.25
CA PRO A 30 2.45 2.61 -19.96
C PRO A 30 1.76 3.66 -19.08
N LEU A 31 2.57 4.55 -18.50
CA LEU A 31 2.10 5.67 -17.70
C LEU A 31 1.27 6.64 -18.56
N LEU A 32 -0.04 6.65 -18.37
CA LEU A 32 -0.97 7.48 -19.13
C LEU A 32 -2.11 7.98 -18.24
N LEU A 33 -2.61 9.18 -18.56
CA LEU A 33 -3.89 9.67 -18.04
C LEU A 33 -5.00 8.87 -18.69
N ARG A 34 -5.80 8.19 -17.86
CA ARG A 34 -6.91 7.34 -18.29
C ARG A 34 -8.21 7.78 -17.65
N SER A 35 -9.29 7.61 -18.38
CA SER A 35 -10.64 7.79 -17.83
C SER A 35 -11.01 6.67 -16.86
N ALA A 36 -12.01 6.89 -16.00
CA ALA A 36 -12.49 5.86 -15.07
C ALA A 36 -12.96 4.58 -15.79
N ASN A 37 -13.57 4.71 -16.98
CA ASN A 37 -14.02 3.57 -17.78
C ASN A 37 -12.87 2.71 -18.30
N GLU A 38 -11.81 3.34 -18.80
CA GLU A 38 -10.60 2.63 -19.25
C GLU A 38 -9.89 1.96 -18.08
N LEU A 39 -9.84 2.63 -16.92
CA LEU A 39 -9.29 2.05 -15.70
C LEU A 39 -10.07 0.82 -15.25
N HIS A 40 -11.40 0.85 -15.29
CA HIS A 40 -12.20 -0.31 -14.92
C HIS A 40 -11.88 -1.54 -15.79
N LEU A 41 -11.64 -1.34 -17.10
CA LEU A 41 -11.18 -2.42 -17.99
C LEU A 41 -9.77 -2.90 -17.63
N LEU A 42 -8.89 -1.97 -17.25
CA LEU A 42 -7.49 -2.24 -16.93
C LEU A 42 -7.32 -2.99 -15.59
N GLN A 43 -8.19 -2.71 -14.63
CA GLN A 43 -8.27 -3.36 -13.32
C GLN A 43 -8.80 -4.80 -13.37
N ALA A 44 -9.45 -5.21 -14.46
CA ALA A 44 -10.10 -6.52 -14.55
C ALA A 44 -9.08 -7.65 -14.27
N ASN A 45 -9.32 -8.42 -13.21
CA ASN A 45 -8.47 -9.52 -12.72
C ASN A 45 -7.07 -9.13 -12.22
N HIS A 46 -6.82 -7.86 -11.93
CA HIS A 46 -5.53 -7.37 -11.45
C HIS A 46 -5.66 -6.71 -10.08
N ARG A 47 -4.57 -6.74 -9.31
CA ARG A 47 -4.50 -6.02 -8.03
C ARG A 47 -4.41 -4.53 -8.32
N THR A 48 -5.16 -3.70 -7.60
CA THR A 48 -5.14 -2.25 -7.79
C THR A 48 -4.60 -1.56 -6.54
N VAL A 49 -3.53 -0.78 -6.72
CA VAL A 49 -2.87 -0.02 -5.65
C VAL A 49 -2.94 1.46 -5.99
N VAL A 50 -3.52 2.25 -5.09
CA VAL A 50 -3.53 3.71 -5.20
C VAL A 50 -2.31 4.24 -4.47
N VAL A 51 -1.54 5.07 -5.15
CA VAL A 51 -0.31 5.69 -4.64
C VAL A 51 -0.56 7.18 -4.48
N LEU A 52 -0.39 7.66 -3.25
CA LEU A 52 -0.52 9.06 -2.90
C LEU A 52 0.83 9.77 -2.93
N PRO A 53 0.82 11.07 -3.27
CA PRO A 53 1.96 11.96 -3.02
C PRO A 53 2.34 11.90 -1.54
N THR A 54 3.63 11.96 -1.22
CA THR A 54 4.04 11.90 0.19
C THR A 54 3.75 13.23 0.89
N GLU A 55 3.59 14.32 0.16
CA GLU A 55 3.30 15.66 0.70
C GLU A 55 1.97 15.75 1.46
N VAL A 56 1.01 14.85 1.21
CA VAL A 56 -0.28 14.83 1.92
C VAL A 56 -0.22 14.01 3.21
N CYS A 57 0.93 13.41 3.52
CA CYS A 57 1.13 12.54 4.67
C CYS A 57 2.41 12.94 5.42
N SER A 58 2.45 12.65 6.72
CA SER A 58 3.67 12.76 7.51
C SER A 58 4.06 11.40 8.07
N LEU A 59 5.35 11.09 7.99
CA LEU A 59 5.90 9.84 8.49
C LEU A 59 6.65 10.10 9.80
N HIS A 60 6.32 9.34 10.84
CA HIS A 60 6.89 9.51 12.17
C HIS A 60 7.45 8.18 12.69
N GLN A 61 8.62 8.25 13.30
CA GLN A 61 9.17 7.14 14.07
C GLN A 61 8.81 7.31 15.54
N LEU A 62 8.14 6.31 16.10
CA LEU A 62 7.65 6.37 17.47
C LEU A 62 8.21 5.23 18.31
N GLU A 63 8.97 5.56 19.35
CA GLU A 63 9.53 4.62 20.32
C GLU A 63 8.43 4.10 21.27
N LEU A 64 7.90 2.93 20.97
CA LEU A 64 6.93 2.24 21.82
C LEU A 64 7.12 0.72 21.69
N PRO A 65 6.90 -0.04 22.79
CA PRO A 65 6.90 -1.51 22.70
C PRO A 65 5.77 -1.98 21.78
N TRP A 66 5.94 -3.17 21.18
CA TRP A 66 4.91 -3.72 20.31
C TRP A 66 3.62 -4.00 21.09
N LEU A 67 2.59 -3.24 20.77
CA LEU A 67 1.24 -3.37 21.28
C LEU A 67 0.36 -4.13 20.28
N ASN A 68 -0.70 -4.76 20.80
CA ASN A 68 -1.75 -5.28 19.93
C ASN A 68 -2.45 -4.12 19.21
N GLU A 69 -3.08 -4.38 18.05
CA GLU A 69 -3.59 -3.32 17.18
C GLU A 69 -4.53 -2.36 17.91
N ARG A 70 -5.44 -2.88 18.74
CA ARG A 70 -6.39 -2.05 19.52
C ARG A 70 -5.68 -1.11 20.49
N LYS A 71 -4.67 -1.59 21.23
CA LYS A 71 -3.90 -0.75 22.16
C LYS A 71 -2.99 0.21 21.41
N ALA A 72 -2.35 -0.23 20.33
CA ALA A 72 -1.50 0.61 19.49
C ALA A 72 -2.30 1.79 18.92
N ARG A 73 -3.47 1.53 18.33
CA ARG A 73 -4.34 2.56 17.77
C ARG A 73 -4.86 3.56 18.82
N ALA A 74 -4.97 3.14 20.08
CA ALA A 74 -5.29 4.04 21.18
C ALA A 74 -4.07 4.83 21.66
N ALA A 75 -2.87 4.23 21.73
CA ALA A 75 -1.69 4.83 22.33
C ALA A 75 -0.89 5.73 21.38
N ILE A 76 -0.80 5.35 20.09
CA ILE A 76 -0.01 6.07 19.07
C ILE A 76 -0.44 7.54 18.94
N PRO A 77 -1.74 7.89 18.86
CA PRO A 77 -2.16 9.29 18.73
C PRO A 77 -1.69 10.15 19.91
N PHE A 78 -1.85 9.67 21.15
CA PHE A 78 -1.40 10.40 22.33
C PHE A 78 0.13 10.57 22.37
N ALA A 79 0.87 9.54 21.96
CA ALA A 79 2.32 9.59 21.97
C ALA A 79 2.90 10.52 20.89
N LEU A 80 2.16 10.77 19.81
CA LEU A 80 2.53 11.71 18.74
C LEU A 80 1.92 13.10 18.91
N GLU A 81 1.10 13.34 19.94
CA GLU A 81 0.36 14.61 20.11
C GLU A 81 1.29 15.83 20.17
N GLU A 82 2.44 15.71 20.83
CA GLU A 82 3.43 16.80 20.92
C GLU A 82 4.24 17.00 19.62
N GLN A 83 4.28 15.99 18.74
CA GLN A 83 5.05 16.02 17.49
C GLN A 83 4.20 16.49 16.30
N LEU A 84 2.88 16.53 16.47
CA LEU A 84 1.93 16.86 15.42
C LEU A 84 1.43 18.29 15.56
N ALA A 85 1.46 19.04 14.45
CA ALA A 85 0.95 20.41 14.42
C ALA A 85 -0.57 20.49 14.38
N GLN A 86 -1.26 19.37 14.17
CA GLN A 86 -2.71 19.29 14.02
C GLN A 86 -3.33 18.44 15.12
N ASN A 87 -4.64 18.60 15.33
CA ASN A 87 -5.36 17.82 16.33
C ASN A 87 -5.34 16.32 15.96
N VAL A 88 -4.87 15.48 16.88
CA VAL A 88 -4.80 14.02 16.68
C VAL A 88 -6.16 13.38 16.37
N ALA A 89 -7.27 14.00 16.77
CA ALA A 89 -8.62 13.52 16.49
C ALA A 89 -9.05 13.72 15.01
N THR A 90 -8.42 14.65 14.28
CA THR A 90 -8.68 14.89 12.85
C THR A 90 -7.74 14.09 11.95
N LEU A 91 -6.79 13.38 12.54
CA LEU A 91 -5.77 12.63 11.81
C LEU A 91 -6.07 11.13 11.82
N HIS A 92 -5.69 10.47 10.74
CA HIS A 92 -5.68 9.02 10.61
C HIS A 92 -4.26 8.49 10.74
N PHE A 93 -4.11 7.43 11.54
CA PHE A 93 -2.82 6.80 11.83
C PHE A 93 -2.79 5.38 11.26
N ALA A 94 -1.89 5.17 10.31
CA ALA A 94 -1.63 3.88 9.68
C ALA A 94 -0.25 3.36 10.07
N PHE A 95 -0.20 2.11 10.50
CA PHE A 95 1.03 1.45 10.95
C PHE A 95 0.96 -0.03 10.63
N ASP A 96 2.09 -0.73 10.61
CA ASP A 96 2.10 -2.17 10.43
C ASP A 96 3.20 -2.84 11.25
N ARG A 97 3.24 -4.18 11.15
CA ARG A 97 4.28 -4.98 11.79
C ARG A 97 5.56 -5.09 10.94
N ALA A 98 5.45 -4.89 9.62
CA ALA A 98 6.59 -5.05 8.72
C ALA A 98 7.65 -3.95 8.90
N HIS A 99 7.21 -2.77 9.34
CA HIS A 99 8.06 -1.61 9.61
C HIS A 99 8.22 -1.33 11.11
N TYR A 100 7.92 -2.30 11.98
CA TYR A 100 8.27 -2.23 13.39
C TYR A 100 9.68 -2.80 13.58
N GLN A 101 10.64 -1.93 13.93
CA GLN A 101 12.05 -2.30 14.11
C GLN A 101 12.63 -1.57 15.32
N ASN A 102 13.54 -2.20 16.06
CA ASN A 102 14.24 -1.57 17.19
C ASN A 102 13.32 -0.88 18.22
N HIS A 103 12.14 -1.45 18.49
CA HIS A 103 11.12 -0.84 19.37
C HIS A 103 10.57 0.50 18.87
N ARG A 104 10.63 0.72 17.56
CA ARG A 104 10.07 1.88 16.88
C ARG A 104 9.01 1.46 15.89
N TYR A 105 7.87 2.12 15.96
CA TYR A 105 6.85 2.11 14.92
C TYR A 105 7.23 3.12 13.84
N LEU A 106 7.07 2.73 12.58
CA LEU A 106 6.86 3.69 11.50
C LEU A 106 5.35 3.95 11.38
N VAL A 107 4.94 5.19 11.56
CA VAL A 107 3.54 5.61 11.52
C VAL A 107 3.35 6.62 10.39
N ALA A 108 2.45 6.31 9.48
CA ALA A 108 1.97 7.24 8.46
C ALA A 108 0.73 7.97 8.99
N VAL A 109 0.79 9.30 8.99
CA VAL A 109 -0.24 10.19 9.54
C VAL A 109 -0.78 11.07 8.43
N ILE A 110 -2.07 10.93 8.14
CA ILE A 110 -2.77 11.62 7.06
C ILE A 110 -4.05 12.28 7.59
N ASP A 111 -4.48 13.38 6.97
CA ASP A 111 -5.76 14.00 7.31
C ASP A 111 -6.94 13.04 7.02
N LYS A 112 -7.82 12.89 8.01
CA LYS A 112 -8.95 11.96 7.95
C LYS A 112 -9.96 12.37 6.89
N GLN A 113 -10.23 13.66 6.75
CA GLN A 113 -11.20 14.17 5.77
C GLN A 113 -10.66 14.03 4.35
N TYR A 114 -9.37 14.31 4.13
CA TYR A 114 -8.70 14.07 2.86
C TYR A 114 -8.80 12.61 2.43
N LEU A 115 -8.46 11.67 3.32
CA LEU A 115 -8.55 10.24 3.02
C LEU A 115 -9.99 9.78 2.78
N ALA A 116 -10.96 10.29 3.55
CA ALA A 116 -12.37 10.00 3.35
C ALA A 116 -12.88 10.50 1.99
N ASN A 117 -12.53 11.72 1.61
CA ASN A 117 -12.90 12.32 0.33
C ASN A 117 -12.29 11.53 -0.83
N LEU A 118 -11.01 11.17 -0.73
CA LEU A 118 -10.33 10.34 -1.73
C LEU A 118 -11.05 9.01 -1.94
N ILE A 119 -11.37 8.30 -0.85
CA ILE A 119 -12.09 7.02 -0.92
C ILE A 119 -13.49 7.22 -1.53
N HIS A 120 -14.16 8.31 -1.18
CA HIS A 120 -15.46 8.65 -1.75
C HIS A 120 -15.39 8.91 -3.26
N GLU A 121 -14.41 9.71 -3.72
CA GLU A 121 -14.19 10.00 -5.13
C GLU A 121 -13.88 8.73 -5.94
N LEU A 122 -13.01 7.86 -5.43
CA LEU A 122 -12.74 6.55 -6.04
C LEU A 122 -14.02 5.70 -6.12
N GLY A 123 -14.87 5.77 -5.09
CA GLY A 123 -16.17 5.10 -5.07
C GLY A 123 -17.16 5.67 -6.10
N VAL A 124 -17.24 7.00 -6.26
CA VAL A 124 -18.08 7.65 -7.28
C VAL A 124 -17.66 7.25 -8.69
N LEU A 125 -16.36 7.08 -8.92
CA LEU A 125 -15.79 6.60 -10.19
C LEU A 125 -15.93 5.08 -10.38
N ASN A 126 -16.54 4.36 -9.41
CA ASN A 126 -16.64 2.90 -9.39
C ASN A 126 -15.30 2.18 -9.54
N LEU A 127 -14.22 2.76 -9.00
CA LEU A 127 -12.88 2.17 -9.06
C LEU A 127 -12.65 1.28 -7.85
N ALA A 128 -12.37 0.00 -8.11
CA ALA A 128 -11.96 -0.91 -7.07
C ALA A 128 -10.47 -0.71 -6.74
N PHE A 129 -10.12 -0.72 -5.47
CA PHE A 129 -8.73 -0.69 -5.02
C PHE A 129 -8.53 -1.64 -3.83
N ASP A 130 -7.36 -2.28 -3.77
CA ASP A 130 -6.99 -3.19 -2.69
C ASP A 130 -6.27 -2.47 -1.55
N MET A 131 -5.57 -1.37 -1.87
CA MET A 131 -4.71 -0.65 -0.94
C MET A 131 -4.49 0.78 -1.40
N ILE A 132 -4.40 1.70 -0.44
CA ILE A 132 -3.88 3.05 -0.65
C ILE A 132 -2.55 3.15 0.09
N THR A 133 -1.51 3.65 -0.57
CA THR A 133 -0.16 3.80 0.02
C THR A 133 0.53 5.06 -0.46
N LEU A 134 1.79 5.29 -0.05
CA LEU A 134 2.60 6.46 -0.39
C LEU A 134 3.70 6.11 -1.39
N GLU A 135 4.05 7.05 -2.26
CA GLU A 135 5.20 6.92 -3.16
C GLU A 135 6.54 6.80 -2.41
N TRP A 136 6.65 7.37 -1.20
CA TRP A 136 7.86 7.28 -0.37
C TRP A 136 8.29 5.85 -0.06
N PHE A 137 7.36 4.89 0.02
CA PHE A 137 7.69 3.49 0.27
C PHE A 137 8.48 2.82 -0.87
N ALA A 138 8.65 3.49 -2.02
CA ALA A 138 9.58 3.05 -3.05
C ALA A 138 11.06 3.27 -2.68
N LEU A 139 11.36 4.11 -1.70
CA LEU A 139 12.72 4.35 -1.22
C LEU A 139 13.17 3.27 -0.22
N GLN A 140 14.47 2.99 -0.22
CA GLN A 140 15.17 2.20 0.78
C GLN A 140 15.93 3.11 1.75
N ALA A 141 16.42 2.53 2.84
CA ALA A 141 17.20 3.29 3.82
C ALA A 141 18.43 3.91 3.15
N GLN A 142 18.70 5.19 3.47
CA GLN A 142 19.76 6.01 2.90
C GLN A 142 19.61 6.36 1.41
N GLU A 143 18.39 6.29 0.88
CA GLU A 143 18.08 6.75 -0.47
C GLU A 143 17.26 8.05 -0.44
N ALA A 144 17.45 8.85 -1.47
CA ALA A 144 16.65 10.03 -1.73
C ALA A 144 16.37 10.15 -3.23
N CYS A 145 15.25 10.77 -3.58
CA CYS A 145 14.91 10.97 -4.98
C CYS A 145 14.14 12.28 -5.22
N VAL A 146 14.26 12.81 -6.43
CA VAL A 146 13.60 14.05 -6.84
C VAL A 146 12.40 13.72 -7.71
N SER A 147 11.19 13.96 -7.21
CA SER A 147 9.97 13.84 -7.98
C SER A 147 9.79 15.05 -8.93
N GLN A 148 8.66 15.09 -9.63
CA GLN A 148 8.28 16.24 -10.46
C GLN A 148 8.00 17.53 -9.65
N THR A 149 7.82 17.47 -8.33
CA THR A 149 7.45 18.66 -7.53
C THR A 149 8.13 18.74 -6.17
N SER A 150 8.69 17.63 -5.70
CA SER A 150 9.16 17.48 -4.33
C SER A 150 10.40 16.59 -4.27
N PHE A 151 11.08 16.70 -3.15
CA PHE A 151 12.21 15.86 -2.81
C PHE A 151 11.77 14.85 -1.76
N LEU A 152 11.98 13.57 -2.02
CA LEU A 152 11.68 12.48 -1.10
C LEU A 152 13.00 11.98 -0.52
N ALA A 153 13.04 11.76 0.79
CA ALA A 153 14.22 11.23 1.46
C ALA A 153 13.86 10.20 2.51
N TYR A 154 14.67 9.15 2.58
CA TYR A 154 14.62 8.15 3.62
C TYR A 154 15.99 8.00 4.28
N ASN A 155 16.14 8.58 5.47
CA ASN A 155 17.26 8.32 6.35
C ASN A 155 16.84 8.26 7.82
N GLU A 156 17.83 8.13 8.71
CA GLU A 156 17.58 8.06 10.16
C GLU A 156 17.03 9.38 10.73
N THR A 157 17.38 10.52 10.13
CA THR A 157 17.01 11.84 10.63
C THR A 157 15.69 12.36 10.07
N PHE A 158 15.33 11.95 8.86
CA PHE A 158 14.19 12.48 8.12
C PHE A 158 13.60 11.42 7.18
N GLN A 159 12.28 11.32 7.22
CA GLN A 159 11.48 10.38 6.46
C GLN A 159 10.27 11.14 5.94
N GLY A 160 10.21 11.39 4.65
CA GLY A 160 9.08 12.09 4.04
C GLY A 160 9.46 12.89 2.81
N ALA A 161 8.62 13.88 2.52
CA ALA A 161 8.78 14.79 1.40
C ALA A 161 9.10 16.22 1.87
N LEU A 162 9.91 16.92 1.08
CA LEU A 162 10.21 18.35 1.21
C LEU A 162 9.94 19.05 -0.12
N SER A 163 9.64 20.34 -0.05
CA SER A 163 9.69 21.19 -1.25
C SER A 163 11.13 21.30 -1.75
N LEU A 164 11.30 21.60 -3.04
CA LEU A 164 12.62 21.72 -3.65
C LEU A 164 13.48 22.82 -3.00
N ASP A 165 12.86 23.88 -2.49
CA ASP A 165 13.57 24.95 -1.78
C ASP A 165 14.08 24.50 -0.41
N LEU A 166 13.23 23.80 0.35
CA LEU A 166 13.63 23.23 1.64
C LEU A 166 14.65 22.10 1.48
N ALA A 167 14.57 21.34 0.38
CA ALA A 167 15.54 20.30 0.08
C ALA A 167 16.97 20.89 -0.02
N LYS A 168 17.15 22.04 -0.67
CA LYS A 168 18.47 22.70 -0.75
C LYS A 168 19.03 23.04 0.63
N ILE A 169 18.19 23.52 1.55
CA ILE A 169 18.60 23.86 2.91
C ILE A 169 18.94 22.59 3.70
N TYR A 170 18.04 21.60 3.66
CA TYR A 170 18.22 20.30 4.32
C TYR A 170 19.54 19.64 3.92
N LEU A 171 19.85 19.72 2.63
CA LEU A 171 21.05 19.15 2.02
C LEU A 171 22.31 19.99 2.29
N ALA A 172 22.21 21.32 2.36
CA ALA A 172 23.34 22.19 2.69
C ALA A 172 23.81 22.01 4.14
N GLU A 173 22.88 21.75 5.07
CA GLU A 173 23.19 21.54 6.49
C GLU A 173 23.66 20.12 6.82
N ARG A 174 23.44 19.15 5.92
CA ARG A 174 23.70 17.73 6.18
C ARG A 174 24.50 17.09 5.04
N SER A 175 25.78 16.80 5.31
CA SER A 175 26.63 15.96 4.46
C SER A 175 26.24 14.49 4.63
N THR A 176 25.07 14.11 4.12
CA THR A 176 24.62 12.71 4.22
C THR A 176 25.10 11.89 3.02
N GLU A 177 25.58 10.67 3.30
CA GLU A 177 25.86 9.60 2.32
C GLU A 177 24.54 9.05 1.74
N LEU A 178 23.71 9.92 1.17
CA LEU A 178 22.48 9.51 0.50
C LEU A 178 22.78 9.11 -0.93
N THR A 179 22.19 8.00 -1.36
CA THR A 179 22.14 7.69 -2.79
C THR A 179 21.00 8.49 -3.39
N PHE A 180 21.34 9.44 -4.28
CA PHE A 180 20.39 10.32 -4.93
C PHE A 180 19.95 9.77 -6.28
N TYR A 181 18.63 9.72 -6.50
CA TYR A 181 18.04 9.37 -7.78
C TYR A 181 17.36 10.56 -8.44
N VAL A 182 17.71 10.79 -9.70
CA VAL A 182 17.10 11.82 -10.56
C VAL A 182 16.54 11.12 -11.79
N PHE A 183 15.31 11.45 -12.14
CA PHE A 183 14.56 10.82 -13.23
C PHE A 183 14.51 11.74 -14.45
N GLN A 184 14.07 11.19 -15.58
CA GLN A 184 13.91 11.96 -16.81
C GLN A 184 12.93 13.15 -16.65
N ASP A 185 11.95 13.02 -15.77
CA ASP A 185 10.87 13.98 -15.52
C ASP A 185 11.04 14.79 -14.22
N SER A 186 12.20 14.73 -13.56
CA SER A 186 12.48 15.50 -12.34
C SER A 186 12.49 17.01 -12.62
N ALA A 187 11.84 17.81 -11.77
CA ALA A 187 11.65 19.24 -12.01
C ALA A 187 12.83 20.15 -11.64
N ALA A 188 13.75 19.68 -10.81
CA ALA A 188 14.93 20.44 -10.42
C ALA A 188 16.19 19.60 -10.61
N ASP A 189 17.13 20.16 -11.35
CA ASP A 189 18.47 19.60 -11.46
C ASP A 189 19.24 19.96 -10.18
N LEU A 190 19.11 19.13 -9.14
CA LEU A 190 19.92 19.24 -7.91
C LEU A 190 21.33 18.66 -8.10
N SER A 191 21.73 18.37 -9.34
CA SER A 191 23.03 17.79 -9.71
C SER A 191 24.22 18.64 -9.32
N ASP A 192 24.06 19.95 -9.12
CA ASP A 192 25.15 20.82 -8.68
C ASP A 192 25.60 20.52 -7.23
N LEU A 193 24.75 19.88 -6.44
CA LEU A 193 25.02 19.62 -5.03
C LEU A 193 25.55 18.19 -4.77
N PHE A 194 25.34 17.24 -5.70
CA PHE A 194 25.61 15.81 -5.49
C PHE A 194 25.96 15.06 -6.78
N PHE A 195 26.39 13.80 -6.68
CA PHE A 195 26.53 12.89 -7.81
C PHE A 195 25.27 12.01 -7.93
N PRO A 196 24.19 12.44 -8.61
CA PRO A 196 22.98 11.64 -8.72
C PRO A 196 23.20 10.43 -9.63
N SER A 197 22.60 9.30 -9.22
CA SER A 197 22.34 8.18 -10.11
C SER A 197 21.18 8.55 -11.01
N ARG A 198 21.47 8.89 -12.27
CA ARG A 198 20.43 9.20 -13.24
C ARG A 198 19.73 7.92 -13.68
N ILE A 199 18.41 7.93 -13.62
CA ILE A 199 17.56 6.82 -14.05
C ILE A 199 16.81 7.26 -15.30
N ASP A 200 16.91 6.49 -16.38
CA ASP A 200 16.31 6.79 -17.67
C ASP A 200 14.79 6.51 -17.73
N SER A 201 14.18 6.12 -16.62
CA SER A 201 12.74 5.90 -16.49
C SER A 201 12.03 7.10 -15.85
N SER A 202 10.71 7.14 -16.00
CA SER A 202 9.87 8.12 -15.30
C SER A 202 9.81 7.82 -13.80
N PHE A 203 9.66 8.87 -12.99
CA PHE A 203 9.50 8.76 -11.53
C PHE A 203 8.40 7.75 -11.15
N TYR A 204 7.21 7.88 -11.74
CA TYR A 204 6.08 6.98 -11.42
C TYR A 204 6.28 5.55 -11.90
N GLY A 205 6.96 5.34 -13.04
CA GLY A 205 7.34 4.00 -13.50
C GLY A 205 8.28 3.32 -12.51
N TRP A 206 9.29 4.05 -12.04
CA TRP A 206 10.23 3.57 -11.02
C TRP A 206 9.55 3.28 -9.68
N VAL A 207 8.67 4.18 -9.21
CA VAL A 207 7.89 3.98 -7.98
C VAL A 207 7.06 2.70 -8.08
N ALA A 208 6.30 2.51 -9.16
CA ALA A 208 5.49 1.30 -9.35
C ALA A 208 6.34 0.03 -9.31
N GLN A 209 7.48 0.02 -10.01
CA GLN A 209 8.36 -1.14 -10.06
C GLN A 209 8.89 -1.52 -8.68
N ARG A 210 9.25 -0.53 -7.87
CA ARG A 210 9.74 -0.79 -6.51
C ARG A 210 8.62 -1.14 -5.54
N LEU A 211 7.43 -0.55 -5.69
CA LEU A 211 6.27 -0.88 -4.86
C LEU A 211 5.77 -2.32 -5.06
N GLN A 212 6.10 -2.98 -6.18
CA GLN A 212 5.77 -4.39 -6.40
C GLN A 212 6.60 -5.35 -5.53
N HIS A 213 7.83 -4.94 -5.18
CA HIS A 213 8.77 -5.76 -4.37
C HIS A 213 8.86 -5.31 -2.91
N THR A 214 8.47 -4.08 -2.60
CA THR A 214 8.40 -3.60 -1.23
C THR A 214 7.07 -3.99 -0.58
N LYS A 215 7.03 -3.98 0.75
CA LYS A 215 5.78 -4.17 1.51
C LYS A 215 5.37 -2.82 2.06
N PRO A 216 4.63 -1.99 1.32
CA PRO A 216 4.30 -0.65 1.78
C PRO A 216 3.16 -0.68 2.81
N ILE A 217 3.04 0.36 3.63
CA ILE A 217 1.93 0.47 4.59
C ILE A 217 0.64 0.77 3.82
N ASN A 218 -0.41 -0.02 4.08
CA ASN A 218 -1.77 0.29 3.63
C ASN A 218 -2.38 1.32 4.56
N LEU A 219 -2.83 2.46 4.02
CA LEU A 219 -3.51 3.52 4.75
C LEU A 219 -4.98 3.18 5.06
N CYS A 220 -5.58 2.20 4.36
CA CYS A 220 -6.95 1.75 4.60
C CYS A 220 -7.03 0.84 5.84
N GLN A 221 -6.89 1.42 7.03
CA GLN A 221 -6.94 0.72 8.32
C GLN A 221 -8.02 1.29 9.24
N GLY A 222 -8.33 0.57 10.32
CA GLY A 222 -9.30 1.03 11.31
C GLY A 222 -10.66 1.35 10.68
N GLU A 223 -11.10 2.60 10.75
CA GLU A 223 -12.38 3.05 10.19
C GLU A 223 -12.42 3.10 8.66
N PHE A 224 -11.26 3.18 7.99
CA PHE A 224 -11.15 3.13 6.53
C PHE A 224 -10.83 1.73 6.02
N GLN A 225 -10.86 0.72 6.89
CA GLN A 225 -10.62 -0.65 6.51
C GLN A 225 -11.72 -1.11 5.55
N GLN A 226 -11.33 -1.38 4.32
CA GLN A 226 -12.24 -1.90 3.31
C GLN A 226 -12.55 -3.37 3.59
N SER A 227 -13.82 -3.75 3.44
CA SER A 227 -14.24 -5.14 3.39
C SER A 227 -13.45 -5.81 2.25
N LYS A 228 -12.68 -6.86 2.57
CA LYS A 228 -11.94 -7.63 1.56
C LYS A 228 -12.86 -7.94 0.39
N SER A 229 -12.36 -7.68 -0.82
CA SER A 229 -13.14 -7.81 -2.05
C SER A 229 -13.89 -9.15 -2.09
N GLN A 230 -15.04 -9.14 -2.75
CA GLN A 230 -15.98 -10.25 -2.83
C GLN A 230 -15.34 -11.57 -3.33
N GLN A 231 -14.16 -11.50 -3.96
CA GLN A 231 -13.34 -12.66 -4.32
C GLN A 231 -12.79 -13.43 -3.11
N SER A 232 -12.32 -12.75 -2.06
CA SER A 232 -11.79 -13.42 -0.86
C SER A 232 -12.90 -14.15 -0.11
N ILE A 233 -14.08 -13.55 -0.02
CA ILE A 233 -15.26 -14.16 0.60
C ILE A 233 -15.72 -15.40 -0.18
N ARG A 234 -15.73 -15.35 -1.53
CA ARG A 234 -16.04 -16.52 -2.38
C ARG A 234 -15.06 -17.68 -2.19
N PHE A 235 -13.77 -17.40 -2.03
CA PHE A 235 -12.77 -18.42 -1.75
C PHE A 235 -13.04 -19.15 -0.44
N TRP A 236 -13.39 -18.42 0.63
CA TRP A 236 -13.76 -19.02 1.91
C TRP A 236 -15.06 -19.81 1.83
N TYR A 237 -16.08 -19.34 1.10
CA TYR A 237 -17.30 -20.11 0.86
C TYR A 237 -17.04 -21.42 0.10
N PHE A 238 -16.18 -21.39 -0.92
CA PHE A 238 -15.79 -22.59 -1.65
C PHE A 238 -15.05 -23.59 -0.75
N LEU A 239 -14.11 -23.12 0.07
CA LEU A 239 -13.37 -23.96 0.99
C LEU A 239 -14.29 -24.59 2.06
N SER A 240 -15.22 -23.80 2.60
CA SER A 240 -16.25 -24.30 3.53
C SER A 240 -17.16 -25.34 2.86
N ALA A 241 -17.58 -25.12 1.60
CA ALA A 241 -18.39 -26.08 0.85
C ALA A 241 -17.62 -27.38 0.56
N ALA A 242 -16.34 -27.30 0.23
CA ALA A 242 -15.48 -28.47 0.01
C ALA A 242 -15.32 -29.30 1.30
N LEU A 243 -15.08 -28.66 2.44
CA LEU A 243 -15.00 -29.32 3.75
C LEU A 243 -16.33 -30.01 4.12
N ALA A 244 -17.46 -29.35 3.88
CA ALA A 244 -18.77 -29.94 4.10
C ALA A 244 -19.02 -31.16 3.20
N GLY A 245 -18.58 -31.10 1.93
CA GLY A 245 -18.64 -32.22 0.99
C GLY A 245 -17.82 -33.42 1.46
N ILE A 246 -16.57 -33.19 1.89
CA ILE A 246 -15.69 -34.24 2.43
C ILE A 246 -16.31 -34.89 3.68
N TRP A 247 -16.88 -34.08 4.57
CA TRP A 247 -17.56 -34.57 5.77
C TRP A 247 -18.76 -35.45 5.44
N LEU A 248 -19.58 -35.05 4.46
CA LEU A 248 -20.76 -35.80 4.03
C LEU A 248 -20.37 -37.14 3.38
N ILE A 249 -19.31 -37.15 2.56
CA ILE A 249 -18.77 -38.38 1.97
C ILE A 249 -18.26 -39.33 3.05
N SER A 250 -17.56 -38.81 4.07
CA SER A 250 -17.09 -39.63 5.20
C SER A 250 -18.25 -40.32 5.91
N LEU A 251 -19.34 -39.62 6.15
CA LEU A 251 -20.54 -40.14 6.82
C LEU A 251 -21.23 -41.25 6.00
N LEU A 252 -21.33 -41.07 4.68
CA LEU A 252 -21.87 -42.09 3.77
C LEU A 252 -21.00 -43.35 3.71
N VAL A 253 -19.67 -43.19 3.68
CA VAL A 253 -18.73 -44.32 3.65
C VAL A 253 -18.82 -45.14 4.94
N VAL A 254 -18.84 -44.49 6.10
CA VAL A 254 -18.98 -45.18 7.40
C VAL A 254 -20.29 -45.96 7.47
N ASN A 255 -21.40 -45.35 7.06
CA ASN A 255 -22.71 -46.01 7.05
C ASN A 255 -22.77 -47.18 6.05
N ALA A 256 -22.15 -47.05 4.87
CA ALA A 256 -22.08 -48.11 3.88
C ALA A 256 -21.26 -49.31 4.38
N ILE A 257 -20.12 -49.07 5.05
CA ILE A 257 -19.30 -50.12 5.66
C ILE A 257 -20.09 -50.83 6.77
N HIS A 258 -20.81 -50.09 7.61
CA HIS A 258 -21.63 -50.66 8.68
C HIS A 258 -22.76 -51.55 8.14
N LEU A 259 -23.47 -51.10 7.09
CA LEU A 259 -24.49 -51.89 6.40
C LEU A 259 -23.91 -53.16 5.77
N TYR A 260 -22.75 -53.07 5.13
CA TYR A 260 -22.08 -54.22 4.53
C TYR A 260 -21.68 -55.27 5.60
N TRP A 261 -21.16 -54.81 6.74
CA TRP A 261 -20.83 -55.67 7.87
C TRP A 261 -22.06 -56.35 8.49
N LEU A 262 -23.17 -55.63 8.63
CA LEU A 262 -24.44 -56.17 9.12
C LEU A 262 -25.01 -57.23 8.18
N ASN A 263 -25.01 -56.97 6.87
CA ASN A 263 -25.52 -57.91 5.89
C ASN A 263 -24.69 -59.20 5.84
N LYS A 264 -23.36 -59.09 5.96
CA LYS A 264 -22.45 -60.25 6.01
C LYS A 264 -22.63 -61.10 7.28
N LYS A 265 -23.08 -60.51 8.40
CA LYS A 265 -23.42 -61.28 9.62
C LYS A 265 -24.77 -62.00 9.50
N ASN A 266 -25.76 -61.40 8.85
CA ASN A 266 -27.09 -62.01 8.67
C ASN A 266 -27.12 -63.13 7.61
N SER A 267 -26.15 -63.23 6.69
CA SER A 267 -26.12 -64.32 5.70
C SER A 267 -25.45 -65.62 6.21
N ARG A 268 -25.10 -65.71 7.49
CA ARG A 268 -24.42 -66.87 8.12
C ARG A 268 -25.26 -67.58 9.19
N THR A 269 -26.55 -67.26 9.28
CA THR A 269 -27.57 -68.00 10.04
C THR A 269 -28.53 -68.65 9.06
#